data_AF-A0A485MTC8-F1
#
_entry.id   AF-A0A485MTC8-F1
#
_cell.length_a   1.000
_cell.length_b   1.000
_cell.length_c   1.000
_cell.angle_alpha   90.00
_cell.angle_beta   90.00
_cell.angle_gamma   90.00
#
_symmetry.space_group_name_H-M   'P 1'
#
loop_
_entity.id
_entity.type
_entity.pdbx_description
1 polymer ?
#
loop_
_entity_poly.entity_id
_entity_poly.type
_entity_poly.pdbx_seq_one_letter_code
_entity_poly.pdbx_strand_id
1 'polypeptide(L)'
;MDALSFVMGEKTANLRVKNIQELIYGAHIGKPVSSCASVKIVYVEESGEEKTFTRIIRGGCSEFHFDDNPVSRSAYIAQLEKIGVMVKARNCLVFQGTVESISLKKPKERTQFFEEISTSGELIGEYEEKKRKLLKAEEDAQFNFNKKKNVAAERKHAKLEKEEAERYQSLLEELKINKIQLQLFQLYHNERKIHFLNTELERVNRNLSVTKESLSDHENIVKAKKKEHGMLTRKLQQTEKELK
;
A
#
# COMPACT_ATOMS: atom_id res chain seq x y z
N MET A 1 -62.68 -14.38 -13.45
CA MET A 1 -61.26 -14.01 -13.30
C MET A 1 -61.07 -12.61 -12.71
N ASP A 2 -61.68 -11.56 -13.27
CA ASP A 2 -61.44 -10.18 -12.78
C ASP A 2 -61.96 -9.93 -11.37
N ALA A 3 -63.10 -10.50 -10.98
CA ALA A 3 -63.61 -10.41 -9.61
C ALA A 3 -62.64 -11.05 -8.59
N LEU A 4 -62.09 -12.23 -8.93
CA LEU A 4 -61.07 -12.93 -8.14
C LEU A 4 -59.76 -12.13 -8.06
N SER A 5 -59.32 -11.57 -9.19
CA SER A 5 -58.12 -10.73 -9.27
C SER A 5 -58.29 -9.45 -8.45
N PHE A 6 -59.48 -8.84 -8.51
CA PHE A 6 -59.83 -7.64 -7.78
C PHE A 6 -59.71 -7.85 -6.27
N VAL A 7 -60.34 -8.89 -5.73
CA VAL A 7 -60.28 -9.20 -4.29
C VAL A 7 -58.90 -9.70 -3.86
N MET A 8 -58.15 -10.42 -4.71
CA MET A 8 -56.74 -10.76 -4.45
C MET A 8 -55.78 -9.56 -4.48
N GLY A 9 -56.27 -8.34 -4.65
CA GLY A 9 -55.47 -7.12 -4.47
C GLY A 9 -54.69 -6.67 -5.71
N GLU A 10 -55.03 -7.19 -6.89
CA GLU A 10 -54.44 -6.76 -8.17
C GLU A 10 -54.64 -5.27 -8.43
N LYS A 11 -53.69 -4.70 -9.18
CA LYS A 11 -53.73 -3.29 -9.62
C LYS A 11 -54.80 -3.13 -10.70
N THR A 12 -55.45 -1.97 -10.73
CA THR A 12 -56.48 -1.61 -11.74
C THR A 12 -55.98 -1.80 -13.18
N ALA A 13 -54.71 -1.48 -13.45
CA ALA A 13 -54.09 -1.70 -14.76
C ALA A 13 -54.16 -3.16 -15.26
N ASN A 14 -54.17 -4.13 -14.35
CA ASN A 14 -54.28 -5.56 -14.69
C ASN A 14 -55.73 -6.04 -14.81
N LEU A 15 -56.71 -5.24 -14.37
CA LEU A 15 -58.14 -5.54 -14.41
C LEU A 15 -58.83 -5.04 -15.68
N ARG A 16 -58.06 -4.66 -16.71
CA ARG A 16 -58.56 -4.20 -18.03
C ARG A 16 -59.46 -2.96 -17.97
N VAL A 17 -59.40 -2.22 -16.87
CA VAL A 17 -60.11 -0.95 -16.65
C VAL A 17 -59.13 0.16 -16.30
N LYS A 18 -59.47 1.40 -16.62
CA LYS A 18 -58.62 2.55 -16.22
C LYS A 18 -58.92 2.96 -14.79
N ASN A 19 -60.20 2.97 -14.43
CA ASN A 19 -60.68 3.38 -13.12
C ASN A 19 -61.37 2.22 -12.41
N ILE A 20 -61.23 2.16 -11.08
CA ILE A 20 -61.85 1.10 -10.28
C ILE A 20 -63.39 1.16 -10.34
N GLN A 21 -63.96 2.37 -10.52
CA GLN A 21 -65.40 2.59 -10.69
C GLN A 21 -65.97 1.94 -11.94
N GLU A 22 -65.17 1.73 -12.99
CA GLU A 22 -65.61 1.09 -14.23
C GLU A 22 -65.95 -0.40 -14.03
N LEU A 23 -65.50 -0.99 -12.91
CA LEU A 23 -65.88 -2.35 -12.50
C LEU A 23 -67.31 -2.44 -11.99
N ILE A 24 -67.96 -1.32 -11.67
CA ILE A 24 -69.36 -1.28 -11.26
C ILE A 24 -70.25 -1.52 -12.47
N TYR A 25 -71.23 -2.40 -12.35
CA TYR A 25 -72.16 -2.71 -13.42
C TYR A 25 -72.85 -1.45 -13.96
N GLY A 26 -72.82 -1.29 -15.29
CA GLY A 26 -73.36 -0.12 -16.00
C GLY A 26 -72.47 1.12 -16.04
N ALA A 27 -71.37 1.17 -15.27
CA ALA A 27 -70.46 2.33 -15.26
C ALA A 27 -69.79 2.60 -16.62
N HIS A 28 -69.45 1.54 -17.37
CA HIS A 28 -68.83 1.63 -18.70
C HIS A 28 -69.75 2.25 -19.78
N ILE A 29 -71.07 2.29 -19.56
CA ILE A 29 -72.06 2.92 -20.45
C ILE A 29 -72.55 4.26 -19.83
N GLY A 30 -71.90 4.73 -18.77
CA GLY A 30 -72.27 5.96 -18.07
C GLY A 30 -73.55 5.86 -17.22
N LYS A 31 -74.04 4.63 -16.95
CA LYS A 31 -75.24 4.37 -16.14
C LYS A 31 -74.93 3.38 -15.01
N PRO A 32 -74.10 3.77 -14.01
CA PRO A 32 -73.76 2.88 -12.90
C PRO A 32 -75.00 2.54 -12.08
N VAL A 33 -75.21 1.26 -11.78
CA VAL A 33 -76.37 0.80 -10.99
C VAL A 33 -76.23 1.10 -9.50
N SER A 34 -75.01 1.35 -9.03
CA SER A 34 -74.72 1.73 -7.65
C SER A 34 -73.47 2.60 -7.59
N SER A 35 -73.25 3.30 -6.48
CA SER A 35 -71.98 3.97 -6.16
C SER A 35 -70.96 3.05 -5.50
N CYS A 36 -71.38 1.82 -5.16
CA CYS A 36 -70.58 0.84 -4.43
C CYS A 36 -70.67 -0.55 -5.06
N ALA A 37 -69.57 -1.29 -5.00
CA ALA A 37 -69.53 -2.73 -5.32
C ALA A 37 -68.61 -3.44 -4.33
N SER A 38 -68.84 -4.71 -4.06
CA SER A 38 -67.96 -5.50 -3.19
C SER A 38 -67.78 -6.90 -3.73
N VAL A 39 -66.61 -7.47 -3.48
CA VAL A 39 -66.32 -8.88 -3.75
C VAL A 39 -65.76 -9.47 -2.47
N LYS A 40 -66.34 -10.60 -2.05
CA LYS A 40 -65.94 -11.38 -0.89
C LYS A 40 -65.51 -12.77 -1.33
N ILE A 41 -64.38 -13.24 -0.84
CA ILE A 41 -63.92 -14.63 -0.93
C ILE A 41 -63.86 -15.21 0.46
N VAL A 42 -64.33 -16.45 0.58
CA VAL A 42 -64.17 -17.28 1.76
C VAL A 42 -63.16 -18.36 1.41
N TYR A 43 -62.04 -18.38 2.12
CA TYR A 43 -61.01 -19.40 2.01
C TYR A 43 -61.18 -20.35 3.19
N VAL A 44 -61.27 -21.65 2.92
CA VAL A 44 -61.43 -22.68 3.95
C VAL A 44 -60.11 -23.44 4.07
N GLU A 45 -59.53 -23.43 5.27
CA GLU A 45 -58.32 -24.18 5.58
C GLU A 45 -58.60 -25.67 5.77
N GLU A 46 -57.56 -26.49 5.73
CA GLU A 46 -57.67 -27.93 6.01
C GLU A 46 -58.19 -28.22 7.44
N SER A 47 -58.00 -27.27 8.37
CA SER A 47 -58.54 -27.30 9.73
C SER A 47 -60.06 -27.07 9.79
N GLY A 48 -60.68 -26.60 8.70
CA GLY A 48 -62.06 -26.13 8.65
C GLY A 48 -62.24 -24.67 9.08
N GLU A 49 -61.16 -23.94 9.40
CA GLU A 49 -61.22 -22.51 9.68
C GLU A 49 -61.51 -21.71 8.40
N GLU A 50 -62.49 -20.80 8.46
CA GLU A 50 -62.85 -19.93 7.35
C GLU A 50 -62.20 -18.55 7.49
N LYS A 51 -61.50 -18.11 6.46
CA LYS A 51 -60.92 -16.76 6.35
C LYS A 51 -61.63 -15.97 5.28
N THR A 52 -62.14 -14.81 5.64
CA THR A 52 -62.94 -13.98 4.74
C THR A 52 -62.15 -12.77 4.25
N PHE A 53 -61.98 -12.70 2.94
CA PHE A 53 -61.27 -11.64 2.23
C PHE A 53 -62.28 -10.80 1.45
N THR A 54 -62.49 -9.54 1.83
CA THR A 54 -63.44 -8.65 1.14
C THR A 54 -62.75 -7.38 0.64
N ARG A 55 -63.02 -7.01 -0.61
CA ARG A 55 -62.62 -5.72 -1.17
C ARG A 55 -63.86 -4.97 -1.63
N ILE A 56 -63.99 -3.72 -1.19
CA ILE A 56 -65.16 -2.87 -1.44
C ILE A 56 -64.73 -1.65 -2.22
N ILE A 57 -65.44 -1.33 -3.29
CA ILE A 57 -65.34 -0.07 -4.03
C ILE A 57 -66.32 0.91 -3.40
N ARG A 58 -65.82 2.04 -2.91
CA ARG A 58 -66.62 3.16 -2.42
C ARG A 58 -66.10 4.45 -3.04
N GLY A 59 -66.91 5.07 -3.90
CA GLY A 59 -66.48 6.25 -4.64
C GLY A 59 -65.26 5.94 -5.52
N GLY A 60 -64.20 6.74 -5.42
CA GLY A 60 -62.96 6.57 -6.21
C GLY A 60 -61.93 5.60 -5.61
N CYS A 61 -62.21 5.04 -4.43
CA CYS A 61 -61.25 4.27 -3.63
C CYS A 61 -61.71 2.83 -3.45
N SER A 62 -60.78 1.95 -3.02
CA SER A 62 -61.11 0.62 -2.55
C SER A 62 -60.69 0.41 -1.10
N GLU A 63 -61.60 -0.13 -0.29
CA GLU A 63 -61.39 -0.53 1.09
C GLU A 63 -61.15 -2.05 1.16
N PHE A 64 -60.30 -2.48 2.09
CA PHE A 64 -59.93 -3.89 2.30
C PHE A 64 -60.44 -4.33 3.66
N HIS A 65 -61.05 -5.51 3.72
CA HIS A 65 -61.54 -6.10 4.96
C HIS A 65 -61.09 -7.56 5.07
N PHE A 66 -60.60 -7.93 6.24
CA PHE A 66 -60.22 -9.29 6.61
C PHE A 66 -61.08 -9.72 7.81
N ASP A 67 -61.81 -10.83 7.67
CA ASP A 67 -62.80 -11.31 8.64
C ASP A 67 -63.77 -10.21 9.08
N ASP A 68 -64.32 -9.53 8.07
CA ASP A 68 -65.24 -8.38 8.19
C ASP A 68 -64.68 -7.14 8.91
N ASN A 69 -63.41 -7.14 9.32
CA ASN A 69 -62.74 -5.98 9.91
C ASN A 69 -61.97 -5.16 8.85
N PRO A 70 -62.10 -3.82 8.85
CA PRO A 70 -61.34 -2.97 7.93
C PRO A 70 -59.85 -3.01 8.25
N VAL A 71 -59.02 -3.28 7.23
CA VAL A 71 -57.57 -3.39 7.35
C VAL A 71 -56.85 -2.56 6.29
N SER A 72 -55.59 -2.21 6.56
CA SER A 72 -54.75 -1.58 5.55
C SER A 72 -54.44 -2.56 4.41
N ARG A 73 -54.12 -2.01 3.22
CA ARG A 73 -53.72 -2.82 2.06
C ARG A 73 -52.51 -3.72 2.37
N SER A 74 -51.54 -3.23 3.15
CA SER A 74 -50.35 -4.00 3.51
C SER A 74 -50.69 -5.17 4.42
N ALA A 75 -51.51 -4.95 5.45
CA ALA A 75 -51.96 -6.02 6.34
C ALA A 75 -52.80 -7.07 5.59
N TYR A 76 -53.68 -6.63 4.68
CA TYR A 76 -54.46 -7.52 3.82
C TYR A 76 -53.59 -8.39 2.92
N ILE A 77 -52.59 -7.81 2.24
CA ILE A 77 -51.65 -8.55 1.41
C ILE A 77 -50.82 -9.52 2.26
N ALA A 78 -50.40 -9.15 3.46
CA ALA A 78 -49.68 -10.04 4.35
C ALA A 78 -50.52 -11.28 4.77
N GLN A 79 -51.83 -11.13 4.94
CA GLN A 79 -52.71 -12.28 5.20
C GLN A 79 -52.89 -13.17 3.96
N LEU A 80 -52.94 -12.58 2.75
CA LEU A 80 -52.93 -13.34 1.50
C LEU A 80 -51.60 -14.09 1.28
N GLU A 81 -50.47 -13.48 1.64
CA GLU A 81 -49.16 -14.11 1.55
C GLU A 81 -49.03 -15.32 2.49
N LYS A 82 -49.66 -15.29 3.67
CA LYS A 82 -49.70 -16.45 4.60
C LYS A 82 -50.41 -17.67 4.03
N ILE A 83 -51.41 -17.47 3.17
CA ILE A 83 -52.11 -18.57 2.47
C ILE A 83 -51.42 -18.94 1.14
N GLY A 84 -50.22 -18.40 0.88
CA GLY A 84 -49.44 -18.68 -0.33
C GLY A 84 -49.81 -17.84 -1.56
N VAL A 85 -50.67 -16.84 -1.42
CA VAL A 85 -51.06 -15.94 -2.53
C VAL A 85 -50.13 -14.73 -2.54
N MET A 86 -49.12 -14.76 -3.41
CA MET A 86 -48.14 -13.69 -3.55
C MET A 86 -48.58 -12.70 -4.65
N VAL A 87 -49.24 -11.61 -4.23
CA VAL A 87 -49.81 -10.60 -5.15
C VAL A 87 -48.75 -9.92 -6.02
N LYS A 88 -47.53 -9.72 -5.49
CA LYS A 88 -46.41 -9.12 -6.26
C LYS A 88 -45.92 -10.05 -7.38
N ALA A 89 -45.70 -11.32 -7.04
CA ALA A 89 -45.19 -12.34 -7.95
C ALA A 89 -46.26 -12.93 -8.88
N ARG A 90 -47.54 -12.65 -8.64
CA ARG A 90 -48.69 -13.16 -9.41
C ARG A 90 -48.64 -14.68 -9.60
N ASN A 91 -48.27 -15.39 -8.55
CA ASN A 91 -48.05 -16.83 -8.60
C ASN A 91 -49.35 -17.64 -8.83
N CYS A 92 -50.51 -17.11 -8.44
CA CYS A 92 -51.79 -17.83 -8.51
C CYS A 92 -52.71 -17.39 -9.67
N LEU A 93 -52.35 -16.35 -10.43
CA LEU A 93 -53.21 -15.78 -11.48
C LEU A 93 -52.54 -15.84 -12.84
N VAL A 94 -53.16 -16.55 -13.78
CA VAL A 94 -52.72 -16.62 -15.18
C VAL A 94 -53.76 -15.93 -16.05
N PHE A 95 -53.38 -14.81 -16.67
CA PHE A 95 -54.22 -14.11 -17.63
C PHE A 95 -53.95 -14.62 -19.06
N GLN A 96 -54.86 -14.31 -19.98
CA GLN A 96 -54.65 -14.59 -21.38
C GLN A 96 -53.36 -13.91 -21.87
N GLY A 97 -52.49 -14.67 -22.55
CA GLY A 97 -51.17 -14.20 -23.00
C GLY A 97 -50.06 -14.23 -21.93
N THR A 98 -50.36 -14.56 -20.67
CA THR A 98 -49.33 -14.67 -19.62
C THR A 98 -48.36 -15.84 -19.87
N VAL A 99 -48.84 -16.98 -20.39
CA VAL A 99 -47.98 -18.14 -20.68
C VAL A 99 -46.96 -17.81 -21.79
N GLU A 100 -47.41 -17.10 -22.83
CA GLU A 100 -46.54 -16.65 -23.92
C GLU A 100 -45.54 -15.59 -23.42
N SER A 101 -46.00 -14.62 -22.64
CA SER A 101 -45.11 -13.57 -22.11
C SER A 101 -44.06 -14.10 -21.14
N ILE A 102 -44.38 -15.12 -20.33
CA ILE A 102 -43.40 -15.83 -19.50
C ILE A 102 -42.35 -16.53 -20.38
N SER A 103 -42.77 -17.12 -21.49
CA SER A 103 -41.88 -17.80 -22.44
C SER A 103 -40.95 -16.82 -23.16
N LEU A 104 -41.42 -15.59 -23.40
CA LEU A 104 -40.67 -14.52 -24.06
C LEU A 104 -39.75 -13.73 -23.11
N LYS A 105 -39.81 -13.95 -21.79
CA LYS A 105 -38.95 -13.25 -20.82
C LYS A 105 -37.48 -13.51 -21.10
N LYS A 106 -36.67 -12.45 -21.00
CA LYS A 106 -35.21 -12.57 -21.06
C LYS A 106 -34.69 -13.32 -19.83
N PRO A 107 -33.51 -13.96 -19.90
CA PRO A 107 -32.93 -14.66 -18.76
C PRO A 107 -32.87 -13.84 -17.47
N LYS A 108 -32.51 -12.54 -17.56
CA LYS A 108 -32.48 -11.62 -16.41
C LYS A 108 -33.86 -11.33 -15.82
N GLU A 109 -34.88 -11.16 -16.66
CA GLU A 109 -36.25 -10.92 -16.22
C GLU A 109 -36.86 -12.17 -15.56
N ARG A 110 -36.42 -13.35 -16.01
CA ARG A 110 -36.79 -14.63 -15.40
C ARG A 110 -36.12 -14.83 -14.05
N THR A 111 -34.83 -14.49 -13.89
CA THR A 111 -34.18 -14.55 -12.57
C THR A 111 -34.79 -13.56 -11.59
N GLN A 112 -35.12 -12.35 -12.03
CA GLN A 112 -35.84 -11.37 -11.20
C GLN A 112 -37.22 -11.90 -10.77
N PHE A 113 -37.95 -12.53 -11.68
CA PHE A 113 -39.22 -13.17 -11.34
C PHE A 113 -39.06 -14.27 -10.27
N PHE A 114 -38.00 -15.08 -10.35
CA PHE A 114 -37.69 -16.04 -9.29
C PHE A 114 -37.33 -15.37 -7.97
N GLU A 115 -36.53 -14.29 -7.99
CA GLU A 115 -36.19 -13.52 -6.79
C GLU A 115 -37.40 -12.86 -6.12
N GLU A 116 -38.37 -12.41 -6.91
CA GLU A 116 -39.65 -11.88 -6.42
C GLU A 116 -40.50 -12.97 -5.75
N ILE A 117 -40.50 -14.21 -6.29
CA ILE A 117 -41.18 -15.35 -5.67
C ILE A 117 -40.48 -15.78 -4.37
N SER A 118 -39.15 -15.76 -4.33
CA SER A 118 -38.39 -16.13 -3.13
C SER A 118 -38.30 -15.02 -2.08
N THR A 119 -38.86 -13.83 -2.35
CA THR A 119 -38.77 -12.65 -1.48
C THR A 119 -37.31 -12.21 -1.22
N SER A 120 -36.34 -12.73 -1.97
CA SER A 120 -34.91 -12.41 -1.78
C SER A 120 -34.56 -10.99 -2.21
N GLY A 121 -35.46 -10.32 -2.93
CA GLY A 121 -35.32 -8.92 -3.31
C GLY A 121 -35.14 -7.96 -2.11
N GLU A 122 -35.66 -8.31 -0.93
CA GLU A 122 -35.51 -7.49 0.29
C GLU A 122 -34.05 -7.42 0.77
N LEU A 123 -33.26 -8.45 0.48
CA LEU A 123 -31.86 -8.57 0.89
C LEU A 123 -30.88 -7.85 -0.06
N ILE A 124 -31.36 -7.37 -1.22
CA ILE A 124 -30.50 -6.72 -2.23
C ILE A 124 -29.76 -5.52 -1.62
N GLY A 125 -30.46 -4.68 -0.84
CA GLY A 125 -29.85 -3.49 -0.23
C GLY A 125 -28.73 -3.84 0.74
N GLU A 126 -28.96 -4.83 1.62
CA GLU A 126 -27.95 -5.31 2.58
C GLU A 126 -26.75 -5.94 1.85
N TYR A 127 -27.02 -6.73 0.81
CA TYR A 127 -25.99 -7.35 -0.01
C TYR A 127 -25.12 -6.31 -0.71
N GLU A 128 -25.71 -5.30 -1.35
CA GLU A 128 -24.97 -4.23 -2.02
C GLU A 128 -24.12 -3.41 -1.05
N GLU A 129 -24.63 -3.12 0.14
CA GLU A 129 -23.87 -2.43 1.18
C GLU A 129 -22.67 -3.26 1.65
N LYS A 130 -22.88 -4.55 1.96
CA LYS A 130 -21.81 -5.46 2.38
C LYS A 130 -20.77 -5.65 1.28
N LYS A 131 -21.20 -5.78 0.02
CA LYS A 131 -20.33 -5.88 -1.15
C LYS A 131 -19.45 -4.62 -1.28
N ARG A 132 -20.03 -3.43 -1.10
CA ARG A 132 -19.28 -2.17 -1.14
C ARG A 132 -18.23 -2.08 -0.03
N LYS A 133 -18.59 -2.50 1.19
CA LYS A 133 -17.65 -2.55 2.33
C LYS A 133 -16.51 -3.54 2.08
N LEU A 134 -16.81 -4.71 1.51
CA LEU A 134 -15.81 -5.72 1.14
C LEU A 134 -14.82 -5.16 0.13
N LEU A 135 -15.30 -4.58 -0.97
CA LEU A 135 -14.45 -4.01 -2.02
C LEU A 135 -13.53 -2.92 -1.46
N LYS A 136 -14.06 -2.02 -0.62
CA LYS A 136 -13.26 -0.97 0.02
C LYS A 136 -12.17 -1.56 0.94
N ALA A 137 -12.51 -2.57 1.74
CA ALA A 137 -11.54 -3.22 2.61
C ALA A 137 -10.44 -3.96 1.81
N GLU A 138 -10.78 -4.54 0.66
CA GLU A 138 -9.83 -5.18 -0.24
C GLU A 138 -8.87 -4.15 -0.88
N GLU A 139 -9.40 -3.02 -1.36
CA GLU A 139 -8.60 -1.90 -1.87
C GLU A 139 -7.64 -1.34 -0.80
N ASP A 140 -8.14 -1.10 0.42
CA ASP A 140 -7.34 -0.61 1.54
C ASP A 140 -6.24 -1.63 1.93
N ALA A 141 -6.56 -2.92 1.92
CA ALA A 141 -5.59 -3.97 2.20
C ALA A 141 -4.48 -4.02 1.14
N GLN A 142 -4.85 -3.94 -0.14
CA GLN A 142 -3.90 -3.93 -1.25
C GLN A 142 -3.00 -2.68 -1.21
N PHE A 143 -3.58 -1.52 -0.91
CA PHE A 143 -2.83 -0.28 -0.74
C PHE A 143 -1.82 -0.37 0.41
N ASN A 144 -2.25 -0.85 1.58
CA ASN A 144 -1.38 -1.01 2.74
C ASN A 144 -0.27 -2.04 2.49
N PHE A 145 -0.57 -3.12 1.76
CA PHE A 145 0.44 -4.10 1.37
C PHE A 145 1.52 -3.49 0.47
N ASN A 146 1.12 -2.72 -0.54
CA ASN A 146 2.06 -2.01 -1.42
C ASN A 146 2.90 -0.99 -0.64
N LYS A 147 2.28 -0.22 0.26
CA LYS A 147 3.01 0.71 1.13
C LYS A 147 4.04 -0.01 2.02
N LYS A 148 3.66 -1.14 2.63
CA LYS A 148 4.58 -1.97 3.42
C LYS A 148 5.75 -2.48 2.58
N LYS A 149 5.50 -2.91 1.35
CA LYS A 149 6.54 -3.36 0.43
C LYS A 149 7.55 -2.25 0.11
N ASN A 150 7.06 -1.04 -0.15
CA ASN A 150 7.92 0.12 -0.42
C ASN A 150 8.79 0.47 0.80
N VAL A 151 8.19 0.56 2.00
CA VAL A 151 8.93 0.81 3.24
C VAL A 151 9.97 -0.28 3.53
N ALA A 152 9.66 -1.54 3.23
CA ALA A 152 10.64 -2.63 3.38
C ALA A 152 11.83 -2.49 2.42
N ALA A 153 11.59 -2.01 1.19
CA ALA A 153 12.66 -1.72 0.23
C ALA A 153 13.52 -0.54 0.70
N GLU A 154 12.90 0.57 1.14
CA GLU A 154 13.61 1.72 1.72
C GLU A 154 14.46 1.32 2.92
N ARG A 155 13.90 0.51 3.84
CA ARG A 155 14.65 -0.02 4.99
C ARG A 155 15.86 -0.85 4.57
N LYS A 156 15.74 -1.63 3.50
CA LYS A 156 16.86 -2.43 2.96
C LYS A 156 17.95 -1.52 2.41
N HIS A 157 17.58 -0.48 1.65
CA HIS A 157 18.54 0.49 1.13
C HIS A 157 19.25 1.25 2.26
N ALA A 158 18.51 1.77 3.23
CA ALA A 158 19.09 2.46 4.39
C ALA A 158 20.04 1.57 5.20
N LYS A 159 19.77 0.27 5.28
CA LYS A 159 20.68 -0.68 5.94
C LYS A 159 22.00 -0.84 5.18
N LEU A 160 21.94 -0.93 3.85
CA LEU A 160 23.14 -1.03 3.01
C LEU A 160 23.99 0.25 3.11
N GLU A 161 23.36 1.42 3.05
CA GLU A 161 24.06 2.71 3.22
C GLU A 161 24.74 2.81 4.59
N LYS A 162 24.08 2.32 5.64
CA LYS A 162 24.67 2.25 6.99
C LYS A 162 25.89 1.33 7.02
N GLU A 163 25.78 0.11 6.48
CA GLU A 163 26.89 -0.86 6.44
C GLU A 163 28.09 -0.31 5.63
N GLU A 164 27.82 0.39 4.52
CA GLU A 164 28.86 1.05 3.72
C GLU A 164 29.55 2.19 4.47
N ALA A 165 28.78 3.02 5.19
CA ALA A 165 29.33 4.09 6.01
C ALA A 165 30.21 3.56 7.17
N GLU A 166 29.76 2.51 7.86
CA GLU A 166 30.54 1.85 8.92
C GLU A 166 31.84 1.23 8.37
N ARG A 167 31.77 0.61 7.19
CA ARG A 167 32.96 0.08 6.50
C ARG A 167 33.93 1.20 6.12
N TYR A 168 33.43 2.29 5.53
CA TYR A 168 34.24 3.45 5.17
C TYR A 168 34.97 4.03 6.38
N GLN A 169 34.27 4.17 7.51
CA GLN A 169 34.86 4.67 8.74
C GLN A 169 35.97 3.74 9.29
N SER A 170 35.76 2.43 9.20
CA SER A 170 36.79 1.44 9.57
C SER A 170 38.04 1.55 8.68
N LEU A 171 37.86 1.68 7.36
CA LEU A 171 38.97 1.91 6.42
C LEU A 171 39.72 3.22 6.69
N LEU A 172 39.03 4.28 7.11
CA LEU A 172 39.68 5.54 7.48
C LEU A 172 40.58 5.38 8.71
N GLU A 173 40.14 4.61 9.71
CA GLU A 173 40.97 4.32 10.89
C GLU A 173 42.17 3.44 10.52
N GLU A 174 41.99 2.40 9.70
CA GLU A 174 43.11 1.61 9.18
C GLU A 174 44.11 2.46 8.40
N LEU A 175 43.61 3.36 7.55
CA LEU A 175 44.45 4.28 6.77
C LEU A 175 45.25 5.22 7.70
N LYS A 176 44.65 5.73 8.77
CA LYS A 176 45.36 6.53 9.78
C LYS A 176 46.48 5.73 10.43
N ILE A 177 46.20 4.50 10.87
CA ILE A 177 47.19 3.62 11.49
C ILE A 177 48.35 3.35 10.52
N ASN A 178 48.05 3.01 9.27
CA ASN A 178 49.05 2.75 8.24
C ASN A 178 49.90 3.99 7.92
N LYS A 179 49.30 5.19 7.91
CA LYS A 179 50.06 6.44 7.76
C LYS A 179 51.01 6.68 8.93
N ILE A 180 50.56 6.43 10.16
CA ILE A 180 51.41 6.54 11.36
C ILE A 180 52.58 5.54 11.26
N GLN A 181 52.30 4.29 10.92
CA GLN A 181 53.33 3.26 10.73
C GLN A 181 54.35 3.65 9.65
N LEU A 182 53.89 4.20 8.52
CA LEU A 182 54.78 4.68 7.46
C LEU A 182 55.69 5.82 7.96
N GLN A 183 55.13 6.79 8.70
CA GLN A 183 55.93 7.88 9.26
C GLN A 183 56.95 7.38 10.30
N LEU A 184 56.56 6.44 11.17
CA LEU A 184 57.47 5.81 12.12
C LEU A 184 58.59 5.03 11.41
N PHE A 185 58.26 4.31 10.34
CA PHE A 185 59.24 3.60 9.52
C PHE A 185 60.26 4.56 8.88
N GLN A 186 59.79 5.69 8.34
CA GLN A 186 60.67 6.73 7.80
C GLN A 186 61.58 7.34 8.87
N LEU A 187 61.03 7.67 10.05
CA LEU A 187 61.79 8.20 11.18
C LEU A 187 62.88 7.22 11.63
N TYR A 188 62.56 5.94 11.77
CA TYR A 188 63.52 4.89 12.16
C TYR A 188 64.69 4.81 11.18
N HIS A 189 64.42 4.82 9.87
CA HIS A 189 65.48 4.78 8.87
C HIS A 189 66.30 6.07 8.81
N ASN A 190 65.67 7.23 9.01
CA ASN A 190 66.37 8.50 9.12
C ASN A 190 67.30 8.51 10.33
N GLU A 191 66.84 8.04 11.49
CA GLU A 191 67.64 7.95 12.71
C GLU A 191 68.84 7.00 12.54
N ARG A 192 68.62 5.81 11.96
CA ARG A 192 69.72 4.89 11.61
C ARG A 192 70.72 5.53 10.66
N LYS A 193 70.26 6.30 9.67
CA LYS A 193 71.12 6.99 8.71
C LYS A 193 71.92 8.11 9.38
N ILE A 194 71.30 8.89 10.27
CA ILE A 194 71.99 9.90 11.08
C ILE A 194 73.06 9.24 11.95
N HIS A 195 72.74 8.15 12.63
CA HIS A 195 73.70 7.43 13.47
C HIS A 195 74.90 6.90 12.67
N PHE A 196 74.64 6.32 11.49
CA PHE A 196 75.69 5.90 10.57
C PHE A 196 76.57 7.08 10.11
N LEU A 197 75.96 8.19 9.68
CA LEU A 197 76.68 9.39 9.24
C LEU A 197 77.50 10.01 10.38
N ASN A 198 76.98 10.06 11.59
CA ASN A 198 77.71 10.55 12.77
C ASN A 198 78.93 9.67 13.07
N THR A 199 78.78 8.35 12.98
CA THR A 199 79.89 7.41 13.18
C THR A 199 80.98 7.59 12.12
N GLU A 200 80.60 7.74 10.85
CA GLU A 200 81.55 8.04 9.78
C GLU A 200 82.21 9.42 9.96
N LEU A 201 81.45 10.42 10.40
CA LEU A 201 81.97 11.77 10.66
C LEU A 201 82.98 11.78 11.81
N GLU A 202 82.71 11.05 12.89
CA GLU A 202 83.68 10.82 13.97
C GLU A 202 84.95 10.15 13.46
N ARG A 203 84.82 9.12 12.60
CA ARG A 203 85.96 8.43 12.00
C ARG A 203 86.81 9.37 11.15
N VAL A 204 86.17 10.14 10.27
CA VAL A 204 86.85 11.13 9.41
C VAL A 204 87.51 12.23 10.25
N ASN A 205 86.84 12.72 11.30
CA ASN A 205 87.43 13.71 12.20
C ASN A 205 88.66 13.19 12.95
N ARG A 206 88.65 11.93 13.41
CA ARG A 206 89.84 11.29 14.00
C ARG A 206 90.98 11.23 12.99
N ASN A 207 90.72 10.76 11.76
CA ASN A 207 91.72 10.70 10.69
C ASN A 207 92.26 12.10 10.33
N LEU A 208 91.39 13.12 10.33
CA LEU A 208 91.77 14.51 10.10
C LEU A 208 92.65 15.05 11.22
N SER A 209 92.37 14.71 12.49
CA SER A 209 93.22 15.09 13.63
C SER A 209 94.62 14.50 13.51
N VAL A 210 94.72 13.20 13.20
CA VAL A 210 96.01 12.53 12.98
C VAL A 210 96.77 13.16 11.82
N THR A 211 96.08 13.45 10.71
CA THR A 211 96.70 14.12 9.55
C THR A 211 97.14 15.54 9.90
N LYS A 212 96.38 16.28 10.71
CA LYS A 212 96.74 17.63 11.18
C LYS A 212 97.94 17.62 12.13
N GLU A 213 98.01 16.66 13.05
CA GLU A 213 99.16 16.46 13.93
C GLU A 213 100.41 16.14 13.11
N SER A 214 100.33 15.17 12.19
CA SER A 214 101.41 14.85 11.27
C SER A 214 101.82 16.06 10.41
N LEU A 215 100.86 16.84 9.89
CA LEU A 215 101.16 18.06 9.14
C LEU A 215 101.88 19.09 10.03
N SER A 216 101.46 19.27 11.28
CA SER A 216 102.13 20.16 12.23
C SER A 216 103.56 19.71 12.52
N ASP A 217 103.78 18.41 12.68
CA ASP A 217 105.11 17.83 12.85
C ASP A 217 105.99 18.07 11.63
N HIS A 218 105.47 17.82 10.42
CA HIS A 218 106.17 18.09 9.17
C HIS A 218 106.44 19.59 8.99
N GLU A 219 105.51 20.48 9.34
CA GLU A 219 105.74 21.93 9.33
C GLU A 219 106.84 22.36 10.33
N ASN A 220 106.88 21.74 11.50
CA ASN A 220 107.93 21.98 12.50
C ASN A 220 109.30 21.48 12.00
N ILE A 221 109.34 20.31 11.35
CA ILE A 221 110.55 19.78 10.68
C ILE A 221 111.00 20.73 9.57
N VAL A 222 110.10 21.21 8.72
CA VAL A 222 110.41 22.16 7.66
C VAL A 222 110.91 23.49 8.24
N LYS A 223 110.32 23.99 9.32
CA LYS A 223 110.82 25.19 10.03
C LYS A 223 112.22 24.96 10.59
N ALA A 224 112.50 23.80 11.18
CA ALA A 224 113.82 23.43 11.68
C ALA A 224 114.85 23.34 10.54
N LYS A 225 114.52 22.65 9.44
CA LYS A 225 115.35 22.55 8.25
C LYS A 225 115.57 23.90 7.55
N LYS A 226 114.58 24.79 7.53
CA LYS A 226 114.75 26.18 7.06
C LYS A 226 115.72 26.97 7.96
N LYS A 227 115.65 26.80 9.28
CA LYS A 227 116.63 27.40 10.21
C LYS A 227 118.04 26.84 9.97
N GLU A 228 118.19 25.52 9.82
CA GLU A 228 119.48 24.88 9.49
C GLU A 228 120.03 25.36 8.14
N HIS A 229 119.20 25.41 7.11
CA HIS A 229 119.59 25.93 5.80
C HIS A 229 120.00 27.40 5.89
N GLY A 230 119.26 28.24 6.62
CA GLY A 230 119.66 29.62 6.89
C GLY A 230 121.01 29.74 7.61
N MET A 231 121.34 28.83 8.53
CA MET A 231 122.65 28.76 9.19
C MET A 231 123.76 28.28 8.23
N LEU A 232 123.49 27.26 7.42
CA LEU A 232 124.44 26.75 6.42
C LEU A 232 124.73 27.78 5.33
N THR A 233 123.73 28.50 4.83
CA THR A 233 123.92 29.60 3.86
C THR A 233 124.76 30.72 4.45
N ARG A 234 124.59 31.06 5.74
CA ARG A 234 125.48 32.01 6.44
C ARG A 234 126.91 31.50 6.54
N LYS A 235 127.12 30.21 6.84
CA LYS A 235 128.46 29.58 6.83
C LYS A 235 129.07 29.57 5.43
N LEU A 236 128.27 29.28 4.40
CA LEU A 236 128.70 29.27 3.00
C LEU A 236 129.14 30.66 2.54
N GLN A 237 128.37 31.70 2.89
CA GLN A 237 128.76 33.10 2.66
C GLN A 237 130.02 33.50 3.44
N GLN A 238 130.29 32.90 4.60
CA GLN A 238 131.49 33.16 5.37
C GLN A 238 132.71 32.46 4.76
N THR A 239 132.57 31.21 4.31
CA THR A 239 133.63 30.49 3.58
C THR A 239 133.89 31.08 2.19
N GLU A 240 132.88 31.60 1.48
CA GLU A 240 133.06 32.32 0.21
C GLU A 240 133.76 33.67 0.41
N LYS A 241 133.61 34.30 1.59
CA LYS A 241 134.38 35.49 1.98
C LYS A 241 135.82 35.20 2.39
N GLU A 242 136.12 33.98 2.84
CA GLU A 242 137.50 33.52 3.11
C GLU A 242 138.22 33.03 1.84
N LEU A 243 137.47 32.75 0.76
CA LEU A 243 137.95 32.34 -0.57
C LEU A 243 138.13 33.50 -1.57
N LYS A 244 137.89 34.75 -1.14
CA LYS A 244 138.12 35.98 -1.91
C LYS A 244 139.09 36.89 -1.17
#